data_AF-A0A3L5TRC5-F1
#
_entry.id   AF-A0A3L5TRC5-F1
#
_cell.length_a   1.000
_cell.length_b   1.000
_cell.length_c   1.000
_cell.angle_alpha   90.00
_cell.angle_beta   90.00
_cell.angle_gamma   90.00
#
_symmetry.space_group_name_H-M   'P 1'
#
loop_
_entity.id
_entity.type
_entity.pdbx_description
1 polymer ?
#
loop_
_entity_poly.entity_id
_entity_poly.type
_entity_poly.pdbx_seq_one_letter_code
_entity_poly.pdbx_strand_id
1 'polypeptide(L)'
;IIRGSHKCGRIEHKKVGGQTGADIERVELIKKKFPLEHVEMNPGDALFFHSNLLHASNANNSDLRRWTLLSCYCKASNDTVTPHCLPSYTPLRKVPDSAIRECTSLDCSGKEFMDPEKDVNIKSTPGDKDKSS
;
A
#
# COMPACT_ATOMS: atom_id res chain seq x y z
N ILE A 1 3.02 11.72 6.75
CA ILE A 1 1.75 12.03 6.02
C ILE A 1 1.65 13.51 5.72
N ILE A 2 0.90 13.93 4.70
CA ILE A 2 0.53 15.34 4.53
C ILE A 2 -0.92 15.52 4.98
N ARG A 3 -1.14 16.08 6.18
CA ARG A 3 -2.47 16.12 6.81
C ARG A 3 -3.43 16.94 5.95
N GLY A 4 -4.64 16.41 5.74
CA GLY A 4 -5.69 17.06 4.93
C GLY A 4 -5.57 16.85 3.41
N SER A 5 -4.46 16.28 2.91
CA SER A 5 -4.25 16.09 1.46
C SER A 5 -5.27 15.18 0.78
N HIS A 6 -5.97 14.32 1.51
CA HIS A 6 -7.07 13.50 0.97
C HIS A 6 -8.20 14.34 0.37
N LYS A 7 -8.32 15.62 0.76
CA LYS A 7 -9.30 16.58 0.20
C LYS A 7 -8.87 17.16 -1.14
N CYS A 8 -7.64 16.93 -1.58
CA CYS A 8 -7.13 17.39 -2.89
C CYS A 8 -7.64 16.56 -4.07
N GLY A 9 -8.46 15.53 -3.80
CA GLY A 9 -8.98 14.62 -4.82
C GLY A 9 -7.97 13.57 -5.25
N ARG A 10 -8.27 12.89 -6.36
CA ARG A 10 -7.39 11.88 -6.95
C ARG A 10 -6.13 12.54 -7.52
N ILE A 11 -4.97 12.00 -7.18
CA ILE A 11 -3.69 12.41 -7.73
C ILE A 11 -3.20 11.29 -8.65
N GLU A 12 -2.73 11.66 -9.83
CA GLU A 12 -2.21 10.70 -10.79
C GLU A 12 -0.93 10.05 -10.28
N HIS A 13 -0.79 8.76 -10.57
CA HIS A 13 0.45 8.06 -10.33
C HIS A 13 1.36 8.23 -11.55
N LYS A 14 2.62 8.57 -11.31
CA LYS A 14 3.69 8.60 -12.30
C LYS A 14 4.77 7.60 -11.88
N LYS A 15 5.50 7.06 -12.87
CA LYS A 15 6.68 6.23 -12.57
C LYS A 15 7.84 7.15 -12.19
N VAL A 16 8.41 6.94 -11.01
CA VAL A 16 9.58 7.66 -10.50
C VAL A 16 10.58 6.61 -10.03
N GLY A 17 11.78 6.57 -10.64
CA GLY A 17 12.84 5.64 -10.23
C GLY A 17 12.45 4.15 -10.30
N GLY A 18 11.65 3.75 -11.29
CA GLY A 18 11.16 2.37 -11.43
C GLY A 18 9.94 2.01 -10.58
N GLN A 19 9.56 2.86 -9.63
CA GLN A 19 8.40 2.65 -8.76
C GLN A 19 7.21 3.54 -9.18
N THR A 20 6.00 3.08 -8.92
CA THR A 20 4.77 3.86 -9.11
C THR A 20 4.57 4.76 -7.89
N GLY A 21 4.62 6.08 -8.08
CA GLY A 21 4.44 7.07 -7.02
C GLY A 21 3.47 8.17 -7.41
N ALA A 22 3.05 9.00 -6.45
CA ALA A 22 2.22 10.17 -6.75
C ALA A 22 3.00 11.21 -7.58
N ASP A 23 2.30 11.97 -8.41
CA ASP A 23 2.89 13.08 -9.19
C ASP A 23 3.67 14.07 -8.30
N ILE A 24 4.99 14.08 -8.45
CA ILE A 24 5.89 14.81 -7.56
C ILE A 24 5.65 16.32 -7.59
N GLU A 25 5.31 16.88 -8.76
CA GLU A 25 5.01 18.30 -8.90
C GLU A 25 3.78 18.67 -8.04
N ARG A 26 2.75 17.82 -8.10
CA ARG A 26 1.54 17.98 -7.30
C ARG A 26 1.83 17.84 -5.81
N VAL A 27 2.65 16.87 -5.42
CA VAL A 27 3.06 16.64 -4.03
C VAL A 27 3.79 17.86 -3.47
N GLU A 28 4.77 18.42 -4.20
CA GLU A 28 5.54 19.59 -3.75
C GLU A 28 4.67 20.85 -3.61
N LEU A 29 3.70 21.04 -4.50
CA LEU A 29 2.71 22.13 -4.35
C LEU A 29 1.82 21.93 -3.10
N ILE A 30 1.42 20.69 -2.81
CA ILE A 30 0.59 20.38 -1.64
C ILE A 30 1.39 20.55 -0.33
N LYS A 31 2.66 20.14 -0.28
CA LYS A 31 3.54 20.34 0.89
C LYS A 31 3.68 21.82 1.30
N LYS A 32 3.59 22.75 0.35
CA LYS A 32 3.62 24.20 0.62
C LYS A 32 2.34 24.72 1.29
N LYS A 33 1.25 23.96 1.26
CA LYS A 33 -0.09 24.39 1.71
C LYS A 33 -0.62 23.60 2.92
N PHE A 34 -0.13 22.38 3.12
CA PHE A 34 -0.61 21.46 4.13
C PHE A 34 0.53 20.97 5.02
N PRO A 35 0.29 20.74 6.32
CA PRO A 35 1.35 20.32 7.23
C PRO A 35 1.82 18.90 6.92
N LEU A 36 3.14 18.74 6.88
CA LEU A 36 3.82 17.45 6.86
C LEU A 36 3.98 16.96 8.30
N GLU A 37 3.53 15.75 8.57
CA GLU A 37 3.57 15.17 9.92
C GLU A 37 4.16 13.77 9.90
N HIS A 38 4.99 13.49 10.91
CA HIS A 38 5.56 12.19 11.15
C HIS A 38 4.65 11.40 12.09
N VAL A 39 4.34 10.17 11.69
CA VAL A 39 3.57 9.23 12.51
C VAL A 39 4.55 8.19 13.03
N GLU A 40 4.93 8.33 14.30
CA GLU A 40 5.74 7.35 15.01
C GLU A 40 4.81 6.34 15.67
N MET A 41 5.15 5.05 15.56
CA MET A 41 4.27 3.94 15.94
C MET A 41 5.08 2.88 16.68
N ASN A 42 4.50 2.37 17.76
CA ASN A 42 5.02 1.23 18.50
C ASN A 42 4.49 -0.09 17.93
N PRO A 43 5.10 -1.24 18.26
CA PRO A 43 4.54 -2.54 17.94
C PRO A 43 3.10 -2.68 18.46
N GLY A 44 2.15 -2.98 17.57
CA GLY A 44 0.74 -3.11 17.89
C GLY A 44 -0.11 -1.86 17.61
N ASP A 45 0.50 -0.71 17.34
CA ASP A 45 -0.23 0.48 16.93
C ASP A 45 -0.83 0.30 15.52
N ALA A 46 -1.98 0.92 15.29
CA ALA A 46 -2.65 0.93 13.99
C ALA A 46 -2.91 2.36 13.52
N LEU A 47 -2.71 2.61 12.23
CA LEU A 47 -3.03 3.88 11.58
C LEU A 47 -4.12 3.66 10.53
N PHE A 48 -5.28 4.29 10.75
CA PHE A 48 -6.35 4.34 9.76
C PHE A 48 -6.29 5.67 9.02
N PHE A 49 -6.23 5.61 7.69
CA PHE A 49 -6.19 6.80 6.86
C PHE A 49 -6.93 6.59 5.53
N HIS A 50 -7.39 7.69 4.95
CA HIS A 50 -8.08 7.69 3.67
C HIS A 50 -7.10 7.35 2.53
N SER A 51 -7.53 6.57 1.52
CA SER A 51 -6.67 6.12 0.40
C SER A 51 -6.00 7.26 -0.37
N ASN A 52 -6.69 8.39 -0.56
CA ASN A 52 -6.14 9.59 -1.21
C ASN A 52 -5.22 10.44 -0.29
N LEU A 53 -5.01 10.09 0.98
CA LEU A 53 -4.08 10.82 1.83
C LEU A 53 -2.67 10.59 1.33
N LEU A 54 -1.94 11.64 0.98
CA LEU A 54 -0.53 11.53 0.64
C LEU A 54 0.27 11.07 1.87
N HIS A 55 0.94 9.94 1.72
CA HIS A 55 1.74 9.28 2.74
C HIS A 55 3.00 8.68 2.10
N ALA A 56 4.06 8.61 2.89
CA ALA A 56 5.33 8.02 2.50
C ALA A 56 6.03 7.54 3.78
N SER A 57 6.91 6.56 3.63
CA SER A 57 7.86 6.17 4.68
C SER A 57 9.23 6.79 4.40
N ASN A 58 9.96 7.10 5.46
CA ASN A 58 11.37 7.44 5.35
C ASN A 58 12.20 6.15 5.20
N ALA A 59 13.39 6.31 4.61
CA ALA A 59 14.40 5.26 4.52
C ALA A 59 14.62 4.59 5.89
N ASN A 60 14.78 3.26 5.89
CA ASN A 60 15.11 2.52 7.10
C ASN A 60 16.63 2.48 7.26
N ASN A 61 17.15 3.31 8.16
CA ASN A 61 18.58 3.41 8.45
C ASN A 61 18.98 2.61 9.71
N SER A 62 18.15 1.65 10.13
CA SER A 62 18.41 0.79 11.29
C SER A 62 18.74 -0.64 10.87
N ASP A 63 19.36 -1.41 11.76
CA ASP A 63 19.68 -2.82 11.54
C ASP A 63 18.46 -3.75 11.69
N LEU A 64 17.30 -3.19 12.04
CA LEU A 64 16.06 -3.93 12.26
C LEU A 64 15.12 -3.82 11.06
N ARG A 65 14.46 -4.93 10.72
CA ARG A 65 13.38 -4.93 9.72
C ARG A 65 12.15 -4.21 10.27
N ARG A 66 11.53 -3.36 9.45
CA ARG A 66 10.24 -2.73 9.73
C ARG A 66 9.13 -3.51 9.03
N TRP A 67 8.32 -4.23 9.81
CA TRP A 67 7.16 -4.97 9.29
C TRP A 67 5.88 -4.19 9.52
N THR A 68 5.03 -4.15 8.51
CA THR A 68 3.69 -3.54 8.58
C THR A 68 2.69 -4.43 7.87
N LEU A 69 1.55 -4.68 8.51
CA LEU A 69 0.40 -5.30 7.85
C LEU A 69 -0.48 -4.19 7.29
N LEU A 70 -0.62 -4.14 5.97
CA LEU A 70 -1.51 -3.18 5.30
C LEU A 70 -2.82 -3.89 4.92
N SER A 71 -3.94 -3.31 5.34
CA SER A 71 -5.28 -3.76 4.96
C SER A 71 -6.04 -2.60 4.32
N CYS A 72 -6.48 -2.79 3.08
CA CYS A 72 -7.23 -1.81 2.32
C CYS A 72 -8.70 -2.20 2.26
N TYR A 73 -9.60 -1.25 2.48
CA TYR A 73 -11.04 -1.50 2.50
C TYR A 73 -11.73 -0.61 1.47
N CYS A 74 -12.67 -1.18 0.72
CA CYS A 74 -13.63 -0.46 -0.10
C CYS A 74 -15.05 -0.79 0.38
N LYS A 75 -16.01 0.11 0.11
CA LYS A 75 -17.41 -0.20 0.33
C LYS A 75 -17.84 -1.29 -0.66
N ALA A 76 -18.69 -2.23 -0.22
CA ALA A 76 -19.24 -3.28 -1.09
C ALA A 76 -19.93 -2.73 -2.36
N SER A 77 -20.49 -1.53 -2.30
CA SER A 77 -21.11 -0.85 -3.44
C SER A 77 -20.12 -0.10 -4.34
N ASN A 78 -18.84 -0.07 -4.00
CA ASN A 78 -17.76 0.55 -4.79
C ASN A 78 -16.86 -0.54 -5.35
N ASP A 79 -17.47 -1.43 -6.12
CA ASP A 79 -16.78 -2.53 -6.77
C ASP A 79 -16.02 -2.05 -8.02
N THR A 80 -15.00 -2.80 -8.43
CA THR A 80 -14.20 -2.48 -9.60
C THR A 80 -15.03 -2.61 -10.88
N VAL A 81 -15.12 -1.54 -11.67
CA VAL A 81 -15.85 -1.55 -12.95
C VAL A 81 -15.10 -2.34 -14.02
N THR A 82 -13.77 -2.28 -14.01
CA THR A 82 -12.89 -2.98 -14.96
C THR A 82 -12.11 -4.06 -14.24
N PRO A 83 -12.00 -5.28 -14.82
CA PRO A 83 -11.10 -6.30 -14.31
C PRO A 83 -9.68 -5.75 -14.17
N HIS A 84 -9.07 -5.94 -13.01
CA HIS A 84 -7.71 -5.47 -12.70
C HIS A 84 -7.00 -6.54 -11.87
N CYS A 85 -5.68 -6.42 -11.70
CA CYS A 85 -4.90 -7.27 -10.79
C CYS A 85 -5.25 -7.10 -9.30
N LEU A 86 -6.11 -6.11 -8.96
CA LEU A 86 -6.63 -5.95 -7.61
C LEU A 86 -7.96 -6.69 -7.51
N PRO A 87 -8.22 -7.43 -6.41
CA PRO A 87 -9.44 -8.20 -6.28
C PRO A 87 -10.67 -7.29 -6.24
N SER A 88 -11.71 -7.69 -6.96
CA SER A 88 -13.06 -7.14 -6.81
C SER A 88 -13.63 -7.46 -5.43
N TYR A 89 -14.77 -6.85 -5.11
CA TYR A 89 -15.42 -7.04 -3.82
C TYR A 89 -15.65 -8.53 -3.51
N THR A 90 -15.14 -8.96 -2.36
CA THR A 90 -15.40 -10.28 -1.80
C THR A 90 -16.06 -10.10 -0.42
N PRO A 91 -17.26 -10.68 -0.18
CA PRO A 91 -17.92 -10.59 1.11
C PRO A 91 -17.05 -11.11 2.25
N LEU A 92 -16.83 -10.27 3.27
CA LEU A 92 -16.09 -10.67 4.46
C LEU A 92 -16.99 -11.46 5.41
N ARG A 93 -16.64 -12.72 5.67
CA ARG A 93 -17.29 -13.52 6.71
C ARG A 93 -16.68 -13.17 8.07
N LYS A 94 -17.47 -12.52 8.94
CA LYS A 94 -17.05 -12.28 10.32
C LYS A 94 -16.84 -13.61 11.05
N VAL A 95 -15.77 -13.69 11.81
CA VAL A 95 -15.43 -14.83 12.67
C VAL A 95 -15.30 -14.34 14.12
N PRO A 96 -15.45 -15.22 15.13
CA PRO A 96 -15.19 -14.86 16.52
C PRO A 96 -13.73 -14.45 16.73
N ASP A 97 -13.45 -13.62 17.74
CA ASP A 97 -12.08 -13.18 18.08
C ASP A 97 -11.13 -14.36 18.38
N SER A 98 -11.67 -15.47 18.89
CA SER A 98 -10.90 -16.68 19.16
C SER A 98 -10.27 -17.30 17.91
N ALA A 99 -10.82 -17.00 16.71
CA ALA A 99 -10.33 -17.49 15.44
C ALA A 99 -8.86 -17.10 15.17
N ILE A 100 -8.38 -15.97 15.71
CA ILE A 100 -6.98 -15.55 15.56
C ILE A 100 -6.05 -16.57 16.24
N ARG A 101 -6.45 -17.11 17.39
CA ARG A 101 -5.65 -18.08 18.15
C ARG A 101 -5.83 -19.51 17.65
N GLU A 102 -7.01 -19.84 17.15
CA GLU A 102 -7.37 -21.18 16.66
C GLU A 102 -6.91 -21.45 15.22
N CYS A 103 -6.58 -20.40 14.46
CA CYS A 103 -6.11 -20.55 13.09
C CYS A 103 -4.72 -21.20 13.04
N THR A 104 -4.70 -22.52 12.79
CA THR A 104 -3.48 -23.33 12.62
C THR A 104 -3.16 -23.61 11.15
N SER A 105 -4.05 -23.21 10.24
CA SER A 105 -3.89 -23.44 8.80
C SER A 105 -2.76 -22.57 8.23
N LEU A 106 -1.67 -23.23 7.86
CA LEU A 106 -0.62 -22.70 6.99
C LEU A 106 -0.90 -22.97 5.52
N ASP A 107 -2.10 -23.48 5.19
CA ASP A 107 -2.45 -23.78 3.81
C ASP A 107 -2.46 -22.48 3.00
N CYS A 108 -1.56 -22.42 2.02
CA CYS A 108 -1.45 -21.33 1.07
C CYS A 108 -2.04 -21.69 -0.28
N SER A 109 -2.73 -22.83 -0.39
CA SER A 109 -3.49 -23.17 -1.59
C SER A 109 -4.50 -22.06 -1.92
N GLY A 110 -4.49 -21.60 -3.17
CA GLY A 110 -5.32 -20.47 -3.61
C GLY A 110 -4.86 -19.07 -3.12
N LYS A 111 -3.77 -18.96 -2.36
CA LYS A 111 -3.14 -17.66 -2.06
C LYS A 111 -2.16 -17.32 -3.18
N GLU A 112 -2.39 -16.21 -3.85
CA GLU A 112 -1.47 -15.70 -4.86
C GLU A 112 -0.41 -14.81 -4.20
N PHE A 113 0.85 -15.13 -4.44
CA PHE A 113 1.96 -14.24 -4.12
C PHE A 113 2.26 -13.38 -5.35
N MET A 114 2.61 -12.12 -5.13
CA MET A 114 2.99 -11.24 -6.23
C MET A 114 4.22 -11.81 -6.94
N ASP A 115 4.07 -12.07 -8.24
CA ASP A 115 5.13 -12.48 -9.14
C ASP A 115 5.60 -11.25 -9.94
N PRO A 116 6.82 -10.75 -9.70
CA PRO A 116 7.30 -9.54 -10.34
C PRO A 116 7.30 -9.60 -11.87
N GLU A 117 7.41 -10.79 -12.46
CA GLU A 117 7.43 -10.98 -13.92
C GLU A 117 6.03 -10.89 -14.55
N LYS A 118 4.98 -11.14 -13.75
CA LYS A 118 3.58 -11.12 -14.20
C LYS A 118 2.84 -9.85 -13.80
N ASP A 119 3.42 -9.03 -12.92
CA ASP A 119 2.80 -7.79 -12.47
C ASP A 119 2.88 -6.69 -13.53
N VAL A 120 1.73 -6.34 -14.11
CA VAL A 120 1.58 -5.28 -15.13
C VAL A 120 2.05 -3.90 -14.66
N ASN A 121 2.16 -3.68 -13.35
CA ASN A 121 2.65 -2.44 -12.77
C ASN A 121 4.18 -2.35 -12.76
N ILE A 122 4.86 -3.50 -12.75
CA ILE A 122 6.32 -3.63 -12.84
C ILE A 122 6.69 -3.70 -14.32
N LYS A 123 7.10 -2.57 -14.90
CA LYS A 123 7.77 -2.61 -16.21
C LYS A 123 9.23 -2.89 -15.92
N SER A 124 9.74 -4.03 -16.37
CA SER A 124 11.17 -4.35 -16.35
C SER A 124 11.97 -3.19 -16.96
N THR A 125 12.68 -2.43 -16.14
CA THR A 125 13.76 -1.57 -16.63
C THR A 125 14.94 -2.46 -17.01
N PRO A 126 15.50 -2.36 -18.23
CA PRO A 126 16.70 -3.10 -18.57
C PRO A 126 17.86 -2.54 -17.73
N GLY A 127 18.23 -3.24 -16.66
CA GLY A 127 19.33 -2.82 -15.79
C GLY A 127 19.44 -3.52 -14.43
N ASP A 128 18.38 -4.15 -13.93
CA ASP A 128 18.37 -4.74 -12.57
C ASP A 128 18.74 -6.24 -12.51
N LYS A 129 19.24 -6.83 -13.61
CA LYS A 129 19.65 -8.25 -13.64
C LYS A 129 21.00 -8.54 -13.00
N ASP A 130 21.79 -7.53 -12.65
CA ASP A 130 23.13 -7.70 -12.08
C ASP A 130 23.21 -7.07 -10.69
N LYS A 131 22.56 -7.69 -9.69
CA LYS A 131 22.87 -7.52 -8.25
C LYS A 131 22.09 -8.51 -7.38
N SER A 132 22.28 -9.80 -7.65
CA SER A 132 22.02 -10.85 -6.67
C SER A 132 23.22 -11.79 -6.61
N SER A 133 24.13 -11.50 -5.68
CA SER A 133 25.13 -12.43 -5.14
C SER A 133 25.16 -12.23 -3.64
#